data_AF-A0A2S4L5D3-F1
#
_entry.id   AF-A0A2S4L5D3-F1
#
_cell.length_a   1.000
_cell.length_b   1.000
_cell.length_c   1.000
_cell.angle_alpha   90.00
_cell.angle_beta   90.00
_cell.angle_gamma   90.00
#
_symmetry.space_group_name_H-M   'P 1'
#
loop_
_entity.id
_entity.type
_entity.pdbx_description
1 polymer ?
#
loop_
_entity_poly.entity_id
_entity_poly.type
_entity_poly.pdbx_seq_one_letter_code
_entity_poly.pdbx_strand_id
1 'polypeptide(L)'
;MALNLRTSTRALGSFKRAALLGARGYATAEPDLKATLKAAIPAKRELLKKVKAHGGKTIGEVKVENTLGGMRGLKAMVWEGSVLDANEGIRFHGRTIKDCQKALPKGKTGTEMLPEAMFWLLLTGLVPSVNQVRALSRELAEKAQIPHFVGKMLDDFPRDLHPMTQFAMAVSALSYESRFAKAYEQGLNKADYWEPTFDDCISLLAKLPTIAAKIYQNAYRGGGALPADVDLEQDWSYNFAAMLGKGGRDNENFQDLLRLYLALHGDHEGGNVSAHATHLVGSALSDPFLSYSAGLQGLAGPLHGLAAQEVLRWILQMKDNMPASYTEQDIHDYLWSTLNSGRVVPGYGHAVLRKPDPRFEALMDYAAARPEIARDPVFQLVEKNSRIAPEVLKKHGKTKNPYPNVDSSSGVLFHHYGFHETLYYTATFGVSRGLGPLAQLIWDRALGLPIERPKSINLEGLLKQVEGQ
;
A
#
# COMPACT_ATOMS: atom_id res chain seq x y z
N MET A 1 26.94 11.12 -96.39
CA MET A 1 27.37 9.70 -96.49
C MET A 1 27.34 9.13 -95.08
N ALA A 2 26.33 8.32 -94.78
CA ALA A 2 26.40 6.85 -94.70
C ALA A 2 27.08 6.39 -93.40
N LEU A 3 26.29 5.98 -92.39
CA LEU A 3 25.87 4.59 -92.08
C LEU A 3 26.97 3.77 -91.38
N ASN A 4 26.69 3.47 -90.09
CA ASN A 4 26.62 2.14 -89.47
C ASN A 4 27.69 1.07 -89.83
N LEU A 5 28.35 0.47 -88.83
CA LEU A 5 28.03 -0.87 -88.30
C LEU A 5 29.08 -1.43 -87.30
N ARG A 6 28.53 -1.93 -86.19
CA ARG A 6 28.92 -3.05 -85.30
C ARG A 6 30.22 -3.82 -85.59
N THR A 7 30.93 -4.19 -84.51
CA THR A 7 30.93 -5.57 -83.97
C THR A 7 31.63 -5.68 -82.60
N SER A 8 31.24 -6.74 -81.90
CA SER A 8 31.31 -7.06 -80.47
C SER A 8 32.60 -7.76 -79.99
N THR A 9 32.88 -7.74 -78.68
CA THR A 9 33.09 -8.97 -77.87
C THR A 9 33.17 -8.70 -76.35
N ARG A 10 32.77 -9.71 -75.59
CA ARG A 10 32.50 -9.77 -74.14
C ARG A 10 33.78 -9.85 -73.28
N ALA A 11 33.69 -9.35 -72.04
CA ALA A 11 34.29 -10.00 -70.88
C ALA A 11 33.46 -9.75 -69.61
N LEU A 12 33.29 -10.79 -68.81
CA LEU A 12 32.38 -10.88 -67.67
C LEU A 12 32.92 -10.14 -66.43
N GLY A 13 32.03 -9.42 -65.73
CA GLY A 13 32.26 -8.86 -64.40
C GLY A 13 31.14 -9.26 -63.44
N SER A 14 31.52 -9.93 -62.36
CA SER A 14 30.68 -10.47 -61.29
C SER A 14 29.73 -9.45 -60.65
N PHE A 15 28.43 -9.74 -60.63
CA PHE A 15 27.43 -9.03 -59.83
C PHE A 15 27.48 -9.50 -58.38
N LYS A 16 28.02 -8.68 -57.47
CA LYS A 16 27.74 -8.81 -56.04
C LYS A 16 26.32 -8.29 -55.78
N ARG A 17 25.40 -9.19 -55.43
CA ARG A 17 24.10 -8.84 -54.84
C ARG A 17 24.33 -8.06 -53.54
N ALA A 18 24.03 -6.78 -53.52
CA ALA A 18 23.84 -6.03 -52.29
C ALA A 18 22.57 -6.57 -51.61
N ALA A 19 22.74 -7.23 -50.47
CA ALA A 19 21.63 -7.61 -49.62
C ALA A 19 21.01 -6.34 -49.04
N LEU A 20 19.76 -6.06 -49.39
CA LEU A 20 18.90 -5.14 -48.66
C LEU A 20 18.74 -5.68 -47.24
N LEU A 21 19.54 -5.15 -46.31
CA LEU A 21 19.29 -5.26 -44.88
C LEU A 21 18.03 -4.46 -44.59
N GLY A 22 16.88 -5.11 -44.71
CA GLY A 22 15.64 -4.61 -44.14
C GLY A 22 15.86 -4.47 -42.63
N ALA A 23 15.91 -3.22 -42.16
CA ALA A 23 15.83 -2.92 -40.74
C ALA A 23 14.49 -3.49 -40.25
N ARG A 24 14.55 -4.66 -39.61
CA ARG A 24 13.46 -5.15 -38.78
C ARG A 24 13.36 -4.19 -37.60
N GLY A 25 12.40 -3.26 -37.66
CA GLY A 25 11.97 -2.51 -36.48
C GLY A 25 11.40 -3.49 -35.47
N TYR A 26 12.23 -3.95 -34.55
CA TYR A 26 11.81 -4.80 -33.45
C TYR A 26 11.20 -3.93 -32.35
N ALA A 27 9.94 -4.27 -32.03
CA ALA A 27 9.15 -3.91 -30.85
C ALA A 27 8.85 -2.43 -30.61
N THR A 28 7.58 -2.04 -30.83
CA THR A 28 6.97 -0.95 -30.07
C THR A 28 7.15 -1.25 -28.58
N ALA A 29 7.93 -0.45 -27.86
CA ALA A 29 8.11 -0.60 -26.42
C ALA A 29 6.74 -0.63 -25.73
N GLU A 30 6.55 -1.53 -24.75
CA GLU A 30 5.33 -1.56 -23.94
C GLU A 30 5.13 -0.20 -23.26
N PRO A 31 3.88 0.30 -23.11
CA PRO A 31 3.65 1.58 -22.48
C PRO A 31 4.08 1.53 -21.00
N ASP A 32 4.79 2.57 -20.56
CA ASP A 32 5.11 2.78 -19.15
C ASP A 32 3.85 3.10 -18.33
N LEU A 33 4.02 3.26 -17.02
CA LEU A 33 2.90 3.48 -16.10
C LEU A 33 2.16 4.79 -16.40
N LYS A 34 2.89 5.88 -16.70
CA LYS A 34 2.30 7.20 -16.94
C LYS A 34 1.52 7.20 -18.26
N ALA A 35 2.06 6.59 -19.31
CA ALA A 35 1.39 6.40 -20.59
C ALA A 35 0.13 5.53 -20.46
N THR A 36 0.23 4.44 -19.68
CA THR A 36 -0.91 3.56 -19.40
C THR A 36 -2.03 4.29 -18.66
N LEU A 37 -1.69 5.07 -17.62
CA LEU A 37 -2.66 5.92 -16.93
C LEU A 37 -3.28 6.95 -17.87
N LYS A 38 -2.46 7.66 -18.66
CA LYS A 38 -2.93 8.67 -19.63
C LYS A 38 -3.97 8.10 -20.59
N ALA A 39 -3.79 6.87 -21.05
CA ALA A 39 -4.75 6.17 -21.90
C ALA A 39 -6.07 5.83 -21.17
N ALA A 40 -6.02 5.58 -19.86
CA ALA A 40 -7.20 5.24 -19.05
C ALA A 40 -8.06 6.46 -18.64
N ILE A 41 -7.45 7.65 -18.51
CA ILE A 41 -8.12 8.87 -18.03
C ILE A 41 -9.39 9.23 -18.81
N PRO A 42 -9.42 9.25 -20.16
CA PRO A 42 -10.61 9.66 -20.91
C PRO A 42 -11.84 8.80 -20.60
N ALA A 43 -11.67 7.47 -20.58
CA ALA A 43 -12.77 6.55 -20.27
C ALA A 43 -13.29 6.75 -18.84
N LYS A 44 -12.41 7.01 -17.88
CA LYS A 44 -12.81 7.27 -16.50
C LYS A 44 -13.53 8.61 -16.33
N ARG A 45 -13.10 9.66 -17.06
CA ARG A 45 -13.80 10.94 -17.10
C ARG A 45 -15.21 10.81 -17.69
N GLU A 46 -15.38 9.99 -18.73
CA GLU A 46 -16.72 9.68 -19.27
C GLU A 46 -17.59 8.91 -18.27
N LEU A 47 -17.02 7.97 -17.52
CA LEU A 47 -17.73 7.29 -16.44
C LEU A 47 -18.19 8.28 -15.37
N LEU A 48 -17.31 9.19 -14.94
CA LEU A 48 -17.66 10.22 -13.97
C LEU A 48 -18.77 11.15 -14.49
N LYS A 49 -18.77 11.51 -15.78
CA LYS A 49 -19.86 12.28 -16.38
C LYS A 49 -21.20 11.56 -16.29
N LYS A 50 -21.23 10.24 -16.57
CA LYS A 50 -22.44 9.41 -16.42
C LYS A 50 -22.92 9.39 -14.96
N VAL A 51 -22.02 9.21 -14.00
CA VAL A 51 -22.37 9.26 -12.57
C VAL A 51 -22.93 10.63 -12.18
N LYS A 52 -22.30 11.72 -12.64
CA LYS A 52 -22.76 13.11 -12.39
C LYS A 52 -24.14 13.39 -12.97
N ALA A 53 -24.52 12.76 -14.09
CA ALA A 53 -25.87 12.87 -14.64
C ALA A 53 -26.96 12.33 -13.68
N HIS A 54 -26.57 11.51 -12.69
CA HIS A 54 -27.44 11.02 -11.61
C HIS A 54 -27.29 11.80 -10.30
N GLY A 55 -26.68 12.99 -10.30
CA GLY A 55 -26.34 13.74 -9.08
C GLY A 55 -27.51 14.10 -8.14
N GLY A 56 -28.76 14.06 -8.63
CA GLY A 56 -29.97 14.25 -7.81
C GLY A 56 -30.55 12.97 -7.20
N LYS A 57 -29.91 11.81 -7.36
CA LYS A 57 -30.41 10.53 -6.83
C LYS A 57 -29.81 10.23 -5.45
N THR A 58 -30.66 9.78 -4.53
CA THR A 58 -30.27 9.37 -3.18
C THR A 58 -29.53 8.03 -3.19
N ILE A 59 -28.38 7.96 -2.51
CA ILE A 59 -27.57 6.72 -2.34
C ILE A 59 -27.51 6.23 -0.88
N GLY A 60 -28.20 6.91 0.03
CA GLY A 60 -28.30 6.62 1.45
C GLY A 60 -28.97 7.76 2.22
N GLU A 61 -29.38 7.51 3.46
CA GLU A 61 -29.92 8.51 4.38
C GLU A 61 -28.85 8.94 5.39
N VAL A 62 -28.92 10.18 5.87
CA VAL A 62 -28.10 10.68 6.98
C VAL A 62 -28.96 10.76 8.23
N LYS A 63 -28.56 10.03 9.27
CA LYS A 63 -29.20 9.98 10.58
C LYS A 63 -28.34 10.67 11.63
N VAL A 64 -28.95 11.03 12.76
CA VAL A 64 -28.24 11.60 13.94
C VAL A 64 -27.07 10.72 14.38
N GLU A 65 -27.27 9.39 14.38
CA GLU A 65 -26.21 8.42 14.73
C GLU A 65 -25.00 8.48 13.79
N ASN A 66 -25.17 8.88 12.54
CA ASN A 66 -24.05 9.00 11.60
C ASN A 66 -23.22 10.25 11.91
N THR A 67 -23.88 11.38 12.19
CA THR A 67 -23.22 12.64 12.55
C THR A 67 -22.46 12.51 13.87
N LEU A 68 -23.06 11.89 14.90
CA LEU A 68 -22.41 11.67 16.19
C LEU A 68 -21.38 10.53 16.16
N GLY A 69 -21.60 9.52 15.31
CA GLY A 69 -20.80 8.30 15.23
C GLY A 69 -19.63 8.35 14.26
N GLY A 70 -19.20 9.54 13.82
CA GLY A 70 -18.06 9.72 12.91
C GLY A 70 -18.32 9.16 11.51
N MET A 71 -19.46 9.50 10.91
CA MET A 71 -19.88 9.07 9.56
C MET A 71 -20.05 7.56 9.39
N ARG A 72 -20.17 6.80 10.48
CA ARG A 72 -20.32 5.35 10.46
C ARG A 72 -21.48 4.93 9.54
N GLY A 73 -21.18 4.09 8.55
CA GLY A 73 -22.17 3.55 7.61
C GLY A 73 -22.55 4.48 6.45
N LEU A 74 -22.00 5.70 6.38
CA LEU A 74 -22.25 6.62 5.27
C LEU A 74 -21.38 6.28 4.05
N LYS A 75 -21.98 6.37 2.85
CA LYS A 75 -21.26 6.40 1.58
C LYS A 75 -20.94 7.86 1.25
N ALA A 76 -19.81 8.36 1.76
CA ALA A 76 -19.49 9.79 1.76
C ALA A 76 -18.37 10.21 0.78
N MET A 77 -17.64 9.25 0.19
CA MET A 77 -16.51 9.54 -0.68
C MET A 77 -16.39 8.53 -1.83
N VAL A 78 -15.66 8.91 -2.87
CA VAL A 78 -15.31 8.02 -4.00
C VAL A 78 -13.89 7.53 -3.80
N TRP A 79 -13.69 6.22 -3.90
CA TRP A 79 -12.39 5.57 -3.87
C TRP A 79 -12.38 4.47 -4.92
N GLU A 80 -11.38 4.47 -5.80
CA GLU A 80 -11.39 3.69 -7.04
C GLU A 80 -10.59 2.38 -6.93
N GLY A 81 -9.45 2.42 -6.23
CA GLY A 81 -8.49 1.31 -6.21
C GLY A 81 -9.00 0.05 -5.51
N SER A 82 -9.83 0.21 -4.49
CA SER A 82 -10.30 -0.91 -3.68
C SER A 82 -11.70 -0.71 -3.09
N VAL A 83 -12.41 -1.82 -2.90
CA VAL A 83 -13.75 -1.89 -2.29
C VAL A 83 -13.85 -3.17 -1.45
N LEU A 84 -14.42 -3.05 -0.24
CA LEU A 84 -14.61 -4.16 0.68
C LEU A 84 -15.89 -4.94 0.34
N ASP A 85 -15.73 -6.22 0.04
CA ASP A 85 -16.82 -7.18 -0.03
C ASP A 85 -17.00 -7.86 1.33
N ALA A 86 -18.21 -7.78 1.91
CA ALA A 86 -18.47 -8.32 3.24
C ALA A 86 -18.26 -9.85 3.34
N ASN A 87 -18.34 -10.56 2.22
CA ASN A 87 -18.17 -12.00 2.13
C ASN A 87 -16.81 -12.41 1.57
N GLU A 88 -16.19 -11.61 0.70
CA GLU A 88 -14.94 -11.99 0.01
C GLU A 88 -13.72 -11.18 0.41
N GLY A 89 -13.84 -10.23 1.34
CA GLY A 89 -12.73 -9.40 1.75
C GLY A 89 -12.49 -8.19 0.84
N ILE A 90 -11.36 -7.54 1.03
CA ILE A 90 -10.97 -6.41 0.20
C ILE A 90 -10.73 -6.87 -1.24
N ARG A 91 -11.21 -6.10 -2.21
CA ARG A 91 -10.99 -6.32 -3.64
C ARG A 91 -10.22 -5.16 -4.25
N PHE A 92 -9.29 -5.46 -5.15
CA PHE A 92 -8.54 -4.46 -5.92
C PHE A 92 -9.04 -4.45 -7.36
N HIS A 93 -9.77 -3.39 -7.76
CA HIS A 93 -10.52 -3.35 -9.03
C HIS A 93 -11.35 -4.64 -9.28
N GLY A 94 -12.04 -5.11 -8.23
CA GLY A 94 -12.88 -6.32 -8.27
C GLY A 94 -12.15 -7.66 -8.05
N ARG A 95 -10.82 -7.68 -8.13
CA ARG A 95 -10.00 -8.90 -7.91
C ARG A 95 -9.86 -9.20 -6.43
N THR A 96 -10.03 -10.47 -6.05
CA THR A 96 -9.74 -10.93 -4.69
C THR A 96 -8.22 -10.98 -4.44
N ILE A 97 -7.80 -11.15 -3.18
CA ILE A 97 -6.39 -11.39 -2.84
C ILE A 97 -5.82 -12.59 -3.61
N LYS A 98 -6.57 -13.70 -3.72
CA LYS A 98 -6.14 -14.90 -4.44
C LYS A 98 -6.00 -14.65 -5.95
N ASP A 99 -6.90 -13.87 -6.53
CA ASP A 99 -6.78 -13.46 -7.94
C ASP A 99 -5.51 -12.63 -8.17
N CYS A 100 -5.20 -11.72 -7.25
CA CYS A 100 -3.98 -10.90 -7.29
C CYS A 100 -2.72 -11.76 -7.15
N GLN A 101 -2.66 -12.67 -6.18
CA GLN A 101 -1.51 -13.59 -6.02
C GLN A 101 -1.26 -14.47 -7.25
N LYS A 102 -2.33 -14.83 -7.97
CA LYS A 102 -2.24 -15.61 -9.22
C LYS A 102 -1.79 -14.76 -10.42
N ALA A 103 -2.29 -13.53 -10.53
CA ALA A 103 -2.15 -12.73 -11.75
C ALA A 103 -0.98 -11.74 -11.73
N LEU A 104 -0.62 -11.19 -10.56
CA LEU A 104 0.38 -10.12 -10.48
C LEU A 104 1.80 -10.68 -10.58
N PRO A 105 2.70 -10.01 -11.35
CA PRO A 105 4.10 -10.39 -11.43
C PRO A 105 4.79 -10.53 -10.07
N LYS A 106 5.68 -11.53 -9.98
CA LYS A 106 6.44 -11.90 -8.79
C LYS A 106 7.86 -11.32 -8.82
N GLY A 107 8.57 -11.42 -7.69
CA GLY A 107 10.00 -11.08 -7.60
C GLY A 107 10.88 -11.90 -8.56
N LYS A 108 12.15 -11.48 -8.73
CA LYS A 108 13.16 -12.33 -9.42
C LYS A 108 13.45 -13.61 -8.63
N THR A 109 13.27 -13.54 -7.31
CA THR A 109 13.30 -14.64 -6.34
C THR A 109 11.97 -14.70 -5.59
N GLY A 110 11.70 -15.80 -4.89
CA GLY A 110 10.49 -15.95 -4.08
C GLY A 110 9.22 -16.25 -4.88
N THR A 111 8.10 -16.31 -4.17
CA THR A 111 6.80 -16.73 -4.72
C THR A 111 5.74 -15.64 -4.70
N GLU A 112 6.01 -14.50 -4.04
CA GLU A 112 4.99 -13.50 -3.76
C GLU A 112 4.92 -12.39 -4.82
N MET A 113 3.73 -11.80 -4.94
CA MET A 113 3.46 -10.69 -5.85
C MET A 113 4.22 -9.42 -5.45
N LEU A 114 4.62 -8.62 -6.43
CA LEU A 114 5.34 -7.38 -6.19
C LEU A 114 4.41 -6.21 -5.81
N PRO A 115 4.77 -5.38 -4.83
CA PRO A 115 4.06 -4.15 -4.51
C PRO A 115 3.96 -3.18 -5.70
N GLU A 116 4.96 -3.16 -6.58
CA GLU A 116 4.94 -2.37 -7.82
C GLU A 116 3.83 -2.84 -8.76
N ALA A 117 3.59 -4.15 -8.83
CA ALA A 117 2.48 -4.72 -9.59
C ALA A 117 1.13 -4.37 -8.97
N MET A 118 1.06 -4.34 -7.63
CA MET A 118 -0.12 -3.90 -6.90
C MET A 118 -0.41 -2.41 -7.14
N PHE A 119 0.61 -1.55 -7.07
CA PHE A 119 0.47 -0.12 -7.39
C PHE A 119 -0.02 0.10 -8.81
N TRP A 120 0.53 -0.63 -9.78
CA TRP A 120 0.07 -0.59 -11.16
C TRP A 120 -1.41 -0.97 -11.27
N LEU A 121 -1.82 -2.06 -10.62
CA LEU A 121 -3.22 -2.48 -10.59
C LEU A 121 -4.12 -1.41 -9.96
N LEU A 122 -3.75 -0.88 -8.78
CA LEU A 122 -4.51 0.16 -8.09
C LEU A 122 -4.67 1.42 -8.94
N LEU A 123 -3.62 1.84 -9.63
CA LEU A 123 -3.63 3.06 -10.44
C LEU A 123 -4.33 2.87 -11.80
N THR A 124 -4.19 1.72 -12.45
CA THR A 124 -4.64 1.54 -13.84
C THR A 124 -5.86 0.63 -14.01
N GLY A 125 -6.17 -0.21 -13.01
CA GLY A 125 -7.13 -1.30 -13.12
C GLY A 125 -6.66 -2.48 -13.96
N LEU A 126 -5.42 -2.45 -14.47
CA LEU A 126 -4.84 -3.47 -15.34
C LEU A 126 -3.77 -4.28 -14.61
N VAL A 127 -3.64 -5.56 -14.99
CA VAL A 127 -2.52 -6.40 -14.54
C VAL A 127 -1.32 -6.09 -15.44
N PRO A 128 -0.18 -5.63 -14.89
CA PRO A 128 0.98 -5.32 -15.70
C PRO A 128 1.70 -6.58 -16.20
N SER A 129 2.42 -6.44 -17.31
CA SER A 129 3.40 -7.44 -17.75
C SER A 129 4.59 -7.49 -16.79
N VAL A 130 5.40 -8.55 -16.88
CA VAL A 130 6.67 -8.63 -16.13
C VAL A 130 7.61 -7.48 -16.52
N ASN A 131 7.67 -7.13 -17.82
CA ASN A 131 8.56 -6.05 -18.30
C ASN A 131 8.12 -4.68 -17.77
N GLN A 132 6.81 -4.40 -17.77
CA GLN A 132 6.24 -3.19 -17.19
C GLN A 132 6.58 -3.05 -15.70
N VAL A 133 6.43 -4.13 -14.93
CA VAL A 133 6.77 -4.11 -13.50
C VAL A 133 8.27 -3.91 -13.29
N ARG A 134 9.13 -4.55 -14.09
CA ARG A 134 10.59 -4.36 -13.97
C ARG A 134 11.02 -2.95 -14.33
N ALA A 135 10.40 -2.34 -15.33
CA ALA A 135 10.64 -0.93 -15.67
C ALA A 135 10.21 -0.01 -14.51
N LEU A 136 9.06 -0.27 -13.89
CA LEU A 136 8.62 0.48 -12.71
C LEU A 136 9.54 0.28 -11.50
N SER A 137 9.98 -0.96 -11.20
CA SER A 137 10.95 -1.22 -10.13
C SER A 137 12.23 -0.42 -10.32
N ARG A 138 12.76 -0.38 -11.56
CA ARG A 138 13.93 0.41 -11.91
C ARG A 138 13.69 1.92 -11.72
N GLU A 139 12.56 2.43 -12.20
CA GLU A 139 12.20 3.85 -12.05
C GLU A 139 12.13 4.26 -10.56
N LEU A 140 11.54 3.41 -9.71
CA LEU A 140 11.50 3.65 -8.27
C LEU A 140 12.90 3.62 -7.65
N ALA A 141 13.75 2.67 -8.05
CA ALA A 141 15.13 2.60 -7.57
C ALA A 141 15.94 3.86 -7.96
N GLU A 142 15.80 4.34 -9.20
CA GLU A 142 16.45 5.56 -9.69
C GLU A 142 16.00 6.84 -8.94
N LYS A 143 14.78 6.83 -8.35
CA LYS A 143 14.20 7.97 -7.63
C LYS A 143 14.28 7.86 -6.10
N ALA A 144 14.86 6.77 -5.57
CA ALA A 144 14.83 6.43 -4.16
C ALA A 144 15.75 7.28 -3.27
N GLN A 145 16.70 8.01 -3.85
CA GLN A 145 17.59 8.90 -3.11
C GLN A 145 16.79 10.03 -2.44
N ILE A 146 17.05 10.24 -1.15
CA ILE A 146 16.48 11.37 -0.41
C ILE A 146 17.43 12.58 -0.48
N PRO A 147 16.90 13.82 -0.48
CA PRO A 147 17.72 15.03 -0.45
C PRO A 147 18.59 15.09 0.81
N HIS A 148 19.78 15.68 0.68
CA HIS A 148 20.74 15.76 1.79
C HIS A 148 20.14 16.40 3.05
N PHE A 149 19.34 17.46 2.91
CA PHE A 149 18.72 18.13 4.05
C PHE A 149 17.71 17.25 4.80
N VAL A 150 16.99 16.37 4.09
CA VAL A 150 16.06 15.39 4.71
C VAL A 150 16.85 14.31 5.43
N GLY A 151 17.93 13.81 4.82
CA GLY A 151 18.85 12.86 5.46
C GLY A 151 19.45 13.42 6.75
N LYS A 152 19.96 14.66 6.70
CA LYS A 152 20.50 15.35 7.87
C LYS A 152 19.44 15.56 8.97
N MET A 153 18.22 15.96 8.59
CA MET A 153 17.13 16.10 9.54
C MET A 153 16.81 14.79 10.26
N LEU A 154 16.79 13.66 9.54
CA LEU A 154 16.60 12.32 10.14
C LEU A 154 17.75 11.92 11.07
N ASP A 155 18.98 12.32 10.76
CA ASP A 155 20.16 12.06 11.58
C ASP A 155 20.19 12.87 12.87
N ASP A 156 19.61 14.07 12.86
CA ASP A 156 19.61 14.98 14.00
C ASP A 156 18.41 14.76 14.96
N PHE A 157 17.46 13.87 14.62
CA PHE A 157 16.34 13.57 15.51
C PHE A 157 16.78 12.87 16.80
N PRO A 158 16.11 13.15 17.94
CA PRO A 158 16.27 12.34 19.15
C PRO A 158 15.97 10.86 18.85
N ARG A 159 16.79 9.95 19.38
CA ARG A 159 16.65 8.50 19.10
C ARG A 159 15.35 7.90 19.61
N ASP A 160 14.74 8.51 20.62
CA ASP A 160 13.47 8.13 21.23
C ASP A 160 12.25 8.84 20.61
N LEU A 161 12.45 9.73 19.63
CA LEU A 161 11.34 10.32 18.88
C LEU A 161 10.56 9.22 18.15
N HIS A 162 9.24 9.21 18.32
CA HIS A 162 8.39 8.15 17.77
C HIS A 162 8.61 7.96 16.25
N PRO A 163 8.80 6.72 15.74
CA PRO A 163 9.14 6.48 14.34
C PRO A 163 8.17 7.12 13.33
N MET A 164 6.86 7.06 13.60
CA MET A 164 5.86 7.69 12.74
C MET A 164 5.93 9.22 12.71
N THR A 165 6.37 9.85 13.80
CA THR A 165 6.59 11.30 13.84
C THR A 165 7.77 11.68 12.96
N GLN A 166 8.89 10.95 13.09
CA GLN A 166 10.05 11.12 12.20
C GLN A 166 9.64 10.94 10.73
N PHE A 167 8.82 9.93 10.45
CA PHE A 167 8.38 9.61 9.10
C PHE A 167 7.51 10.74 8.50
N ALA A 168 6.49 11.20 9.24
CA ALA A 168 5.65 12.30 8.78
C ALA A 168 6.43 13.60 8.56
N MET A 169 7.39 13.92 9.43
CA MET A 169 8.27 15.09 9.28
C MET A 169 9.14 14.99 8.03
N ALA A 170 9.80 13.84 7.82
CA ALA A 170 10.63 13.59 6.64
C ALA A 170 9.83 13.67 5.34
N VAL A 171 8.64 13.07 5.30
CA VAL A 171 7.74 13.14 4.15
C VAL A 171 7.28 14.58 3.90
N SER A 172 6.89 15.32 4.94
CA SER A 172 6.49 16.73 4.79
C SER A 172 7.62 17.60 4.25
N ALA A 173 8.85 17.35 4.69
CA ALA A 173 10.03 18.11 4.25
C ALA A 173 10.34 17.91 2.76
N LEU A 174 9.95 16.77 2.17
CA LEU A 174 10.08 16.53 0.74
C LEU A 174 9.18 17.43 -0.13
N SER A 175 8.16 18.09 0.44
CA SER A 175 7.32 19.06 -0.29
C SER A 175 8.15 20.19 -0.93
N TYR A 176 9.34 20.50 -0.40
CA TYR A 176 10.30 21.41 -1.03
C TYR A 176 10.65 21.04 -2.49
N GLU A 177 10.64 19.75 -2.82
CA GLU A 177 10.90 19.23 -4.16
C GLU A 177 9.65 19.13 -5.04
N SER A 178 8.45 19.42 -4.51
CA SER A 178 7.18 19.22 -5.21
C SER A 178 7.14 19.96 -6.55
N ARG A 179 6.89 19.20 -7.60
CA ARG A 179 6.61 19.71 -8.95
C ARG A 179 5.19 20.26 -9.04
N PHE A 180 4.23 19.63 -8.37
CA PHE A 180 2.86 20.08 -8.36
C PHE A 180 2.73 21.47 -7.74
N ALA A 181 3.32 21.70 -6.56
CA ALA A 181 3.26 22.99 -5.88
C ALA A 181 3.85 24.11 -6.76
N LYS A 182 5.05 23.89 -7.32
CA LYS A 182 5.73 24.85 -8.21
C LYS A 182 4.94 25.14 -9.49
N ALA A 183 4.39 24.10 -10.13
CA ALA A 183 3.60 24.27 -11.34
C ALA A 183 2.26 24.98 -11.06
N TYR A 184 1.62 24.67 -9.93
CA TYR A 184 0.37 25.34 -9.51
C TYR A 184 0.58 26.84 -9.30
N GLU A 185 1.66 27.23 -8.61
CA GLU A 185 2.03 28.64 -8.41
C GLU A 185 2.25 29.38 -9.75
N GLN A 186 2.75 28.67 -10.76
CA GLN A 186 2.95 29.20 -12.12
C GLN A 186 1.69 29.22 -12.98
N GLY A 187 0.52 28.87 -12.43
CA GLY A 187 -0.77 28.93 -13.14
C GLY A 187 -1.10 27.70 -13.98
N LEU A 188 -0.69 26.50 -13.54
CA LEU A 188 -1.03 25.22 -14.19
C LEU A 188 -2.54 25.10 -14.47
N ASN A 189 -2.88 24.58 -15.65
CA ASN A 189 -4.27 24.31 -16.00
C ASN A 189 -4.83 23.15 -15.16
N LYS A 190 -6.06 23.30 -14.68
CA LYS A 190 -6.77 22.27 -13.90
C LYS A 190 -6.82 20.90 -14.60
N ALA A 191 -6.93 20.86 -15.93
CA ALA A 191 -6.97 19.60 -16.70
C ALA A 191 -5.68 18.77 -16.56
N ASP A 192 -4.57 19.44 -16.24
CA ASP A 192 -3.21 18.92 -16.24
C ASP A 192 -2.65 18.71 -14.82
N TYR A 193 -3.43 19.02 -13.76
CA TYR A 193 -3.04 18.82 -12.36
C TYR A 193 -2.52 17.41 -12.06
N TRP A 194 -3.04 16.41 -12.75
CA TRP A 194 -2.66 15.01 -12.54
C TRP A 194 -1.22 14.72 -12.96
N GLU A 195 -0.65 15.43 -13.93
CA GLU A 195 0.69 15.11 -14.46
C GLU A 195 1.82 15.36 -13.44
N PRO A 196 1.94 16.54 -12.82
CA PRO A 196 2.94 16.75 -11.79
C PRO A 196 2.55 16.09 -10.46
N THR A 197 1.26 15.84 -10.21
CA THR A 197 0.81 15.01 -9.06
C THR A 197 1.32 13.58 -9.21
N PHE A 198 1.23 13.00 -10.42
CA PHE A 198 1.81 11.69 -10.72
C PHE A 198 3.30 11.68 -10.45
N ASP A 199 4.05 12.66 -10.97
CA ASP A 199 5.51 12.72 -10.79
C ASP A 199 5.90 12.79 -9.29
N ASP A 200 5.19 13.60 -8.52
CA ASP A 200 5.41 13.75 -7.08
C ASP A 200 5.03 12.47 -6.32
N CYS A 201 3.92 11.80 -6.68
CA CYS A 201 3.53 10.51 -6.09
C CYS A 201 4.56 9.41 -6.38
N ILE A 202 5.08 9.29 -7.60
CA ILE A 202 6.13 8.31 -7.92
C ILE A 202 7.42 8.64 -7.18
N SER A 203 7.81 9.92 -7.13
CA SER A 203 8.98 10.39 -6.38
C SER A 203 8.87 10.06 -4.89
N LEU A 204 7.70 10.29 -4.30
CA LEU A 204 7.43 9.97 -2.90
C LEU A 204 7.47 8.45 -2.67
N LEU A 205 6.74 7.68 -3.46
CA LEU A 205 6.67 6.21 -3.33
C LEU A 205 8.07 5.58 -3.38
N ALA A 206 8.93 6.06 -4.27
CA ALA A 206 10.32 5.65 -4.38
C ALA A 206 11.14 5.90 -3.11
N LYS A 207 10.90 7.02 -2.41
CA LYS A 207 11.66 7.44 -1.22
C LYS A 207 11.16 6.85 0.10
N LEU A 208 9.93 6.32 0.15
CA LEU A 208 9.34 5.79 1.39
C LEU A 208 10.22 4.72 2.08
N PRO A 209 10.76 3.71 1.36
CA PRO A 209 11.62 2.70 1.99
C PRO A 209 12.91 3.28 2.56
N THR A 210 13.55 4.20 1.84
CA THR A 210 14.80 4.85 2.27
C THR A 210 14.59 5.62 3.56
N ILE A 211 13.48 6.38 3.66
CA ILE A 211 13.12 7.12 4.88
C ILE A 211 12.85 6.15 6.03
N ALA A 212 12.01 5.14 5.81
CA ALA A 212 11.66 4.18 6.86
C ALA A 212 12.89 3.41 7.36
N ALA A 213 13.74 2.91 6.45
CA ALA A 213 14.98 2.23 6.81
C ALA A 213 15.95 3.15 7.56
N LYS A 214 16.04 4.43 7.19
CA LYS A 214 16.87 5.40 7.89
C LYS A 214 16.39 5.66 9.32
N ILE A 215 15.07 5.73 9.52
CA ILE A 215 14.46 5.81 10.86
C ILE A 215 14.81 4.56 11.68
N TYR A 216 14.71 3.37 11.09
CA TYR A 216 15.07 2.12 11.77
C TYR A 216 16.55 2.09 12.16
N GLN A 217 17.43 2.49 11.22
CA GLN A 217 18.88 2.56 11.44
C GLN A 217 19.22 3.51 12.60
N ASN A 218 18.63 4.71 12.60
CA ASN A 218 18.89 5.75 13.59
C ASN A 218 18.34 5.40 14.98
N ALA A 219 17.12 4.87 15.05
CA ALA A 219 16.49 4.56 16.33
C ALA A 219 17.03 3.26 16.96
N TYR A 220 17.34 2.23 16.16
CA TYR A 220 17.52 0.86 16.69
C TYR A 220 18.85 0.20 16.33
N ARG A 221 19.64 0.78 15.43
CA ARG A 221 20.92 0.20 14.96
C ARG A 221 22.13 1.14 15.16
N GLY A 222 21.96 2.18 15.97
CA GLY A 222 23.04 3.10 16.36
C GLY A 222 23.25 4.29 15.41
N GLY A 223 22.46 4.40 14.35
CA GLY A 223 22.55 5.46 13.34
C GLY A 223 23.65 5.26 12.30
N GLY A 224 23.91 6.30 11.51
CA GLY A 224 24.92 6.29 10.45
C GLY A 224 24.39 5.84 9.08
N ALA A 225 25.29 5.32 8.25
CA ALA A 225 24.96 4.87 6.90
C ALA A 225 23.97 3.68 6.92
N LEU A 226 23.16 3.58 5.87
CA LEU A 226 22.29 2.40 5.70
C LEU A 226 23.15 1.16 5.42
N PRO A 227 22.71 -0.04 5.86
CA PRO A 227 23.41 -1.31 5.60
C PRO A 227 23.64 -1.66 4.14
N ALA A 228 22.84 -1.09 3.22
CA ALA A 228 22.96 -1.31 1.78
C ALA A 228 22.52 -0.06 1.02
N ASP A 229 23.14 0.16 -0.14
CA ASP A 229 22.66 1.11 -1.14
C ASP A 229 21.51 0.51 -1.96
N VAL A 230 20.77 1.38 -2.65
CA VAL A 230 19.70 0.96 -3.56
C VAL A 230 20.30 0.30 -4.81
N ASP A 231 19.90 -0.94 -5.07
CA ASP A 231 20.24 -1.72 -6.25
C ASP A 231 19.19 -1.49 -7.36
N LEU A 232 19.62 -0.91 -8.48
CA LEU A 232 18.79 -0.58 -9.63
C LEU A 232 18.21 -1.80 -10.36
N GLU A 233 18.78 -2.98 -10.13
CA GLU A 233 18.35 -4.23 -10.73
C GLU A 233 17.39 -5.01 -9.82
N GLN A 234 17.04 -4.49 -8.64
CA GLN A 234 16.19 -5.17 -7.67
C GLN A 234 14.83 -4.49 -7.52
N ASP A 235 13.87 -5.27 -7.01
CA ASP A 235 12.54 -4.75 -6.71
C ASP A 235 12.52 -3.87 -5.45
N TRP A 236 11.45 -3.08 -5.31
CA TRP A 236 11.26 -2.10 -4.25
C TRP A 236 11.31 -2.74 -2.86
N SER A 237 10.75 -3.95 -2.71
CA SER A 237 10.75 -4.67 -1.43
C SER A 237 12.13 -5.23 -1.09
N TYR A 238 12.84 -5.76 -2.07
CA TYR A 238 14.23 -6.19 -1.88
C TYR A 238 15.09 -5.02 -1.37
N ASN A 239 15.03 -3.87 -2.04
CA ASN A 239 15.80 -2.69 -1.64
C ASN A 239 15.45 -2.24 -0.23
N PHE A 240 14.17 -2.28 0.15
CA PHE A 240 13.76 -2.00 1.52
C PHE A 240 14.35 -3.00 2.52
N ALA A 241 14.24 -4.30 2.25
CA ALA A 241 14.81 -5.34 3.10
C ALA A 241 16.33 -5.21 3.24
N ALA A 242 17.04 -4.93 2.14
CA ALA A 242 18.49 -4.71 2.14
C ALA A 242 18.89 -3.52 3.03
N MET A 243 18.19 -2.39 2.91
CA MET A 243 18.40 -1.22 3.77
C MET A 243 18.01 -1.46 5.24
N LEU A 244 17.23 -2.51 5.54
CA LEU A 244 16.95 -2.97 6.92
C LEU A 244 17.98 -3.99 7.42
N GLY A 245 19.04 -4.28 6.66
CA GLY A 245 20.05 -5.29 7.00
C GLY A 245 19.66 -6.73 6.64
N LYS A 246 18.64 -6.91 5.79
CA LYS A 246 18.12 -8.20 5.33
C LYS A 246 18.27 -8.39 3.81
N GLY A 247 19.41 -7.96 3.28
CA GLY A 247 19.81 -8.18 1.90
C GLY A 247 20.37 -9.59 1.66
N GLY A 248 20.64 -9.92 0.40
CA GLY A 248 21.31 -11.17 0.01
C GLY A 248 20.43 -12.43 0.09
N ARG A 249 21.02 -13.57 -0.32
CA ARG A 249 20.30 -14.84 -0.50
C ARG A 249 19.77 -15.43 0.81
N ASP A 250 20.51 -15.26 1.90
CA ASP A 250 20.16 -15.83 3.22
C ASP A 250 18.87 -15.22 3.80
N ASN A 251 18.41 -14.09 3.24
CA ASN A 251 17.21 -13.38 3.68
C ASN A 251 16.09 -13.41 2.63
N GLU A 252 16.16 -14.28 1.61
CA GLU A 252 15.15 -14.36 0.54
C GLU A 252 13.73 -14.56 1.08
N ASN A 253 13.54 -15.36 2.14
CA ASN A 253 12.23 -15.53 2.73
C ASN A 253 11.72 -14.20 3.33
N PHE A 254 12.53 -13.45 4.08
CA PHE A 254 12.09 -12.15 4.58
C PHE A 254 11.78 -11.15 3.44
N GLN A 255 12.58 -11.13 2.38
CA GLN A 255 12.31 -10.29 1.19
C GLN A 255 10.95 -10.65 0.57
N ASP A 256 10.64 -11.94 0.49
CA ASP A 256 9.37 -12.44 -0.05
C ASP A 256 8.18 -12.14 0.88
N LEU A 257 8.36 -12.23 2.20
CA LEU A 257 7.38 -11.76 3.19
C LEU A 257 7.10 -10.27 2.99
N LEU A 258 8.16 -9.47 2.82
CA LEU A 258 8.02 -8.02 2.70
C LEU A 258 7.27 -7.64 1.42
N ARG A 259 7.51 -8.35 0.30
CA ARG A 259 6.72 -8.21 -0.94
C ARG A 259 5.23 -8.45 -0.69
N LEU A 260 4.90 -9.58 -0.05
CA LEU A 260 3.50 -9.92 0.28
C LEU A 260 2.89 -8.88 1.24
N TYR A 261 3.58 -8.56 2.33
CA TYR A 261 3.11 -7.61 3.33
C TYR A 261 2.79 -6.25 2.70
N LEU A 262 3.74 -5.70 1.93
CA LEU A 262 3.60 -4.39 1.29
C LEU A 262 2.47 -4.38 0.24
N ALA A 263 2.26 -5.47 -0.48
CA ALA A 263 1.16 -5.57 -1.44
C ALA A 263 -0.21 -5.72 -0.75
N LEU A 264 -0.32 -6.53 0.31
CA LEU A 264 -1.59 -6.76 1.03
C LEU A 264 -2.07 -5.55 1.83
N HIS A 265 -1.14 -4.79 2.42
CA HIS A 265 -1.46 -3.60 3.19
C HIS A 265 -1.51 -2.34 2.31
N GLY A 266 -1.41 -2.47 0.99
CA GLY A 266 -1.29 -1.35 0.07
C GLY A 266 -2.48 -0.39 0.08
N ASP A 267 -3.69 -0.94 0.18
CA ASP A 267 -4.93 -0.17 0.17
C ASP A 267 -6.08 -0.91 0.90
N HIS A 268 -7.04 -0.16 1.45
CA HIS A 268 -8.24 -0.73 2.08
C HIS A 268 -9.37 0.33 2.17
N GLU A 269 -9.94 0.67 1.01
CA GLU A 269 -10.91 1.75 0.81
C GLU A 269 -10.40 3.13 1.27
N GLY A 270 -11.23 4.16 1.06
CA GLY A 270 -10.90 5.54 1.44
C GLY A 270 -11.28 5.95 2.86
N GLY A 271 -12.18 5.20 3.52
CA GLY A 271 -12.79 5.62 4.80
C GLY A 271 -11.91 5.43 6.04
N ASN A 272 -10.77 4.76 5.91
CA ASN A 272 -9.81 4.66 7.02
C ASN A 272 -9.06 5.99 7.19
N VAL A 273 -8.63 6.31 8.42
CA VAL A 273 -8.14 7.65 8.79
C VAL A 273 -6.96 8.10 7.92
N SER A 274 -6.02 7.22 7.58
CA SER A 274 -4.83 7.60 6.81
C SER A 274 -5.15 7.86 5.32
N ALA A 275 -5.99 7.03 4.72
CA ALA A 275 -6.48 7.23 3.35
C ALA A 275 -7.33 8.50 3.25
N HIS A 276 -8.28 8.68 4.19
CA HIS A 276 -9.15 9.85 4.21
C HIS A 276 -8.37 11.14 4.48
N ALA A 277 -7.43 11.16 5.42
CA ALA A 277 -6.59 12.34 5.68
C ALA A 277 -5.76 12.73 4.45
N THR A 278 -5.20 11.74 3.73
CA THR A 278 -4.49 11.98 2.46
C THR A 278 -5.40 12.61 1.42
N HIS A 279 -6.61 12.05 1.24
CA HIS A 279 -7.62 12.57 0.32
C HIS A 279 -8.09 13.99 0.69
N LEU A 280 -8.43 14.21 1.98
CA LEU A 280 -8.95 15.46 2.51
C LEU A 280 -7.95 16.60 2.29
N VAL A 281 -6.69 16.42 2.70
CA VAL A 281 -5.63 17.43 2.50
C VAL A 281 -5.33 17.64 1.02
N GLY A 282 -5.32 16.56 0.23
CA GLY A 282 -5.18 16.63 -1.22
C GLY A 282 -6.35 17.35 -1.93
N SER A 283 -7.56 17.29 -1.38
CA SER A 283 -8.75 17.96 -1.94
C SER A 283 -8.63 19.49 -1.89
N ALA A 284 -7.82 20.01 -0.96
CA ALA A 284 -7.44 21.42 -0.88
C ALA A 284 -6.30 21.80 -1.84
N LEU A 285 -5.90 20.88 -2.74
CA LEU A 285 -4.77 21.02 -3.67
C LEU A 285 -3.42 21.16 -2.96
N SER A 286 -3.25 20.54 -1.79
CA SER A 286 -1.92 20.30 -1.26
C SER A 286 -1.20 19.26 -2.12
N ASP A 287 0.12 19.37 -2.24
CA ASP A 287 0.92 18.39 -2.99
C ASP A 287 0.90 16.98 -2.33
N PRO A 288 1.34 15.93 -3.04
CA PRO A 288 1.36 14.57 -2.51
C PRO A 288 2.16 14.37 -1.24
N PHE A 289 3.25 15.12 -1.03
CA PHE A 289 4.10 15.00 0.15
C PHE A 289 3.36 15.48 1.40
N LEU A 290 2.76 16.67 1.34
CA LEU A 290 1.97 17.20 2.45
C LEU A 290 0.72 16.35 2.73
N SER A 291 0.02 15.95 1.67
CA SER A 291 -1.19 15.12 1.77
C SER A 291 -0.88 13.79 2.46
N TYR A 292 0.17 13.11 2.01
CA TYR A 292 0.54 11.81 2.55
C TYR A 292 1.16 11.90 3.95
N SER A 293 1.89 12.98 4.26
CA SER A 293 2.32 13.29 5.63
C SER A 293 1.14 13.34 6.61
N ALA A 294 0.05 14.01 6.24
CA ALA A 294 -1.17 14.02 7.06
C ALA A 294 -1.77 12.61 7.21
N GLY A 295 -1.72 11.80 6.14
CA GLY A 295 -2.07 10.38 6.18
C GLY A 295 -1.23 9.58 7.19
N LEU A 296 0.09 9.80 7.24
CA LEU A 296 0.98 9.15 8.21
C LEU A 296 0.70 9.59 9.66
N GLN A 297 0.35 10.85 9.88
CA GLN A 297 -0.07 11.33 11.20
C GLN A 297 -1.37 10.65 11.65
N GLY A 298 -2.35 10.52 10.75
CA GLY A 298 -3.56 9.75 11.01
C GLY A 298 -3.28 8.26 11.28
N LEU A 299 -2.31 7.67 10.56
CA LEU A 299 -1.87 6.29 10.75
C LEU A 299 -1.19 6.07 12.10
N ALA A 300 -0.50 7.07 12.64
CA ALA A 300 0.13 6.98 13.96
C ALA A 300 -0.88 6.90 15.12
N GLY A 301 -2.16 7.20 14.88
CA GLY A 301 -3.21 7.13 15.88
C GLY A 301 -3.40 5.72 16.44
N PRO A 302 -3.52 5.54 17.77
CA PRO A 302 -3.72 4.23 18.41
C PRO A 302 -4.88 3.40 17.85
N LEU A 303 -5.97 4.06 17.44
CA LEU A 303 -7.15 3.40 16.88
C LEU A 303 -7.00 3.01 15.39
N HIS A 304 -5.83 3.21 14.79
CA HIS A 304 -5.58 2.91 13.39
C HIS A 304 -4.32 2.04 13.20
N GLY A 305 -3.12 2.57 13.45
CA GLY A 305 -1.87 1.90 13.04
C GLY A 305 -1.23 0.95 14.05
N LEU A 306 -1.85 0.72 15.22
CA LEU A 306 -1.22 -0.02 16.32
C LEU A 306 -1.69 -1.49 16.45
N ALA A 307 -2.64 -1.95 15.64
CA ALA A 307 -3.23 -3.28 15.80
C ALA A 307 -2.17 -4.42 15.76
N ALA A 308 -1.26 -4.41 14.77
CA ALA A 308 -0.26 -5.47 14.63
C ALA A 308 0.71 -5.57 15.83
N GLN A 309 1.12 -4.43 16.40
CA GLN A 309 1.98 -4.43 17.60
C GLN A 309 1.24 -4.86 18.86
N GLU A 310 -0.05 -4.51 18.98
CA GLU A 310 -0.89 -4.92 20.12
C GLU A 310 -1.15 -6.42 20.10
N VAL A 311 -1.48 -6.98 18.92
CA VAL A 311 -1.60 -8.42 18.72
C VAL A 311 -0.32 -9.13 19.13
N LEU A 312 0.84 -8.73 18.61
CA LEU A 312 2.10 -9.40 18.91
C LEU A 312 2.41 -9.36 20.42
N ARG A 313 2.29 -8.19 21.06
CA ARG A 313 2.53 -8.06 22.51
C ARG A 313 1.57 -8.95 23.30
N TRP A 314 0.30 -8.99 22.91
CA TRP A 314 -0.70 -9.82 23.57
C TRP A 314 -0.44 -11.33 23.39
N ILE A 315 -0.03 -11.77 22.20
CA ILE A 315 0.34 -13.17 21.92
C ILE A 315 1.58 -13.57 22.72
N LEU A 316 2.60 -12.72 22.82
CA LEU A 316 3.79 -13.00 23.63
C LEU A 316 3.43 -13.11 25.12
N GLN A 317 2.63 -12.18 25.63
CA GLN A 317 2.12 -12.23 27.01
C GLN A 317 1.27 -13.48 27.25
N MET A 318 0.42 -13.87 26.30
CA MET A 318 -0.37 -15.08 26.36
C MET A 318 0.52 -16.31 26.48
N LYS A 319 1.55 -16.41 25.61
CA LYS A 319 2.53 -17.49 25.65
C LYS A 319 3.25 -17.58 27.00
N ASP A 320 3.66 -16.45 27.56
CA ASP A 320 4.45 -16.41 28.80
C ASP A 320 3.60 -16.68 30.06
N ASN A 321 2.28 -16.48 29.99
CA ASN A 321 1.34 -16.80 31.07
C ASN A 321 0.78 -18.23 31.00
N MET A 322 1.11 -19.01 29.97
CA MET A 322 0.68 -20.40 29.83
C MET A 322 1.85 -21.37 30.03
N PRO A 323 1.59 -22.63 30.43
CA PRO A 323 2.63 -23.65 30.51
C PRO A 323 3.34 -23.85 29.17
N ALA A 324 4.62 -24.27 29.18
CA ALA A 324 5.37 -24.55 27.96
C ALA A 324 4.70 -25.60 27.06
N SER A 325 4.01 -26.57 27.67
CA SER A 325 3.19 -27.59 27.01
C SER A 325 1.70 -27.27 27.09
N TYR A 326 1.32 -26.02 26.77
CA TYR A 326 -0.07 -25.58 26.80
C TYR A 326 -0.97 -26.43 25.89
N THR A 327 -2.21 -26.58 26.31
CA THR A 327 -3.30 -27.25 25.62
C THR A 327 -4.24 -26.24 24.97
N GLU A 328 -5.20 -26.70 24.17
CA GLU A 328 -6.25 -25.81 23.64
C GLU A 328 -7.15 -25.25 24.75
N GLN A 329 -7.26 -25.95 25.89
CA GLN A 329 -8.00 -25.47 27.05
C GLN A 329 -7.32 -24.25 27.68
N ASP A 330 -5.99 -24.24 27.76
CA ASP A 330 -5.25 -23.08 28.30
C ASP A 330 -5.48 -21.82 27.44
N ILE A 331 -5.53 -21.98 26.12
CA ILE A 331 -5.86 -20.89 25.19
C ILE A 331 -7.29 -20.39 25.45
N HIS A 332 -8.25 -21.32 25.54
CA HIS A 332 -9.65 -21.00 25.82
C HIS A 332 -9.81 -20.23 27.14
N ASP A 333 -9.13 -20.67 28.20
CA ASP A 333 -9.21 -20.07 29.53
C ASP A 333 -8.56 -18.67 29.56
N TYR A 334 -7.43 -18.49 28.87
CA TYR A 334 -6.80 -17.18 28.73
C TYR A 334 -7.67 -16.18 27.95
N LEU A 335 -8.35 -16.64 26.89
CA LEU A 335 -9.31 -15.82 26.13
C LEU A 335 -10.48 -15.38 27.01
N TRP A 336 -11.07 -16.30 27.79
CA TRP A 336 -12.14 -15.95 28.74
C TRP A 336 -11.66 -15.03 29.84
N SER A 337 -10.47 -15.24 30.39
CA SER A 337 -9.84 -14.33 31.36
C SER A 337 -9.71 -12.91 30.78
N THR A 338 -9.27 -12.80 29.53
CA THR A 338 -9.19 -11.52 28.81
C THR A 338 -10.57 -10.86 28.69
N LEU A 339 -11.59 -11.58 28.23
CA LEU A 339 -12.94 -11.04 28.04
C LEU A 339 -13.63 -10.68 29.38
N ASN A 340 -13.49 -11.53 30.41
CA ASN A 340 -14.05 -11.31 31.74
C ASN A 340 -13.39 -10.12 32.47
N SER A 341 -12.16 -9.78 32.11
CA SER A 341 -11.48 -8.56 32.59
C SER A 341 -11.97 -7.27 31.91
N GLY A 342 -12.95 -7.35 30.99
CA GLY A 342 -13.45 -6.22 30.22
C GLY A 342 -12.56 -5.80 29.05
N ARG A 343 -11.49 -6.54 28.78
CA ARG A 343 -10.60 -6.33 27.62
C ARG A 343 -11.15 -7.02 26.38
N VAL A 344 -10.64 -6.62 25.22
CA VAL A 344 -10.92 -7.26 23.92
C VAL A 344 -9.77 -8.17 23.51
N VAL A 345 -10.03 -9.11 22.60
CA VAL A 345 -8.99 -9.94 21.97
C VAL A 345 -8.43 -9.17 20.77
N PRO A 346 -7.18 -8.69 20.81
CA PRO A 346 -6.63 -7.87 19.72
C PRO A 346 -6.60 -8.63 18.39
N GLY A 347 -6.92 -7.95 17.29
CA GLY A 347 -6.94 -8.54 15.95
C GLY A 347 -8.22 -9.32 15.59
N TYR A 348 -9.18 -9.44 16.51
CA TYR A 348 -10.46 -10.11 16.28
C TYR A 348 -11.63 -9.15 16.47
N GLY A 349 -12.67 -9.29 15.64
CA GLY A 349 -13.87 -8.46 15.71
C GLY A 349 -13.92 -7.43 14.59
N HIS A 350 -14.47 -7.79 13.44
CA HIS A 350 -14.66 -6.87 12.32
C HIS A 350 -16.09 -6.31 12.29
N ALA A 351 -16.26 -5.04 11.93
CA ALA A 351 -17.60 -4.45 11.76
C ALA A 351 -18.38 -4.99 10.53
N VAL A 352 -17.70 -5.60 9.56
CA VAL A 352 -18.23 -5.84 8.21
C VAL A 352 -17.94 -7.27 7.73
N LEU A 353 -16.69 -7.73 7.80
CA LEU A 353 -16.30 -9.06 7.30
C LEU A 353 -16.93 -10.20 8.08
N ARG A 354 -17.50 -11.17 7.37
CA ARG A 354 -18.21 -12.33 7.94
C ARG A 354 -17.40 -13.63 7.95
N LYS A 355 -16.16 -13.59 7.46
CA LYS A 355 -15.20 -14.70 7.45
C LYS A 355 -13.79 -14.15 7.73
N PRO A 356 -12.78 -15.00 7.97
CA PRO A 356 -11.39 -14.53 8.09
C PRO A 356 -11.01 -13.61 6.94
N ASP A 357 -10.27 -12.56 7.27
CA ASP A 357 -9.73 -11.64 6.26
C ASP A 357 -8.83 -12.41 5.29
N PRO A 358 -9.04 -12.35 3.97
CA PRO A 358 -8.18 -13.03 3.00
C PRO A 358 -6.70 -12.60 3.07
N ARG A 359 -6.42 -11.40 3.60
CA ARG A 359 -5.05 -10.96 3.85
C ARG A 359 -4.43 -11.70 5.04
N PHE A 360 -5.21 -12.00 6.08
CA PHE A 360 -4.78 -12.88 7.16
C PHE A 360 -4.49 -14.28 6.63
N GLU A 361 -5.41 -14.85 5.84
CA GLU A 361 -5.24 -16.16 5.21
C GLU A 361 -3.96 -16.22 4.37
N ALA A 362 -3.71 -15.22 3.53
CA ALA A 362 -2.50 -15.17 2.70
C ALA A 362 -1.20 -15.17 3.51
N LEU A 363 -1.15 -14.46 4.65
CA LEU A 363 0.01 -14.47 5.54
C LEU A 363 0.16 -15.80 6.31
N MET A 364 -0.95 -16.42 6.70
CA MET A 364 -0.94 -17.74 7.32
C MET A 364 -0.47 -18.83 6.34
N ASP A 365 -0.94 -18.79 5.10
CA ASP A 365 -0.51 -19.70 4.03
C ASP A 365 0.99 -19.54 3.73
N TYR A 366 1.46 -18.29 3.64
CA TYR A 366 2.88 -17.98 3.47
C TYR A 366 3.75 -18.59 4.59
N ALA A 367 3.29 -18.50 5.83
CA ALA A 367 3.98 -19.01 7.00
C ALA A 367 3.95 -20.54 7.09
N ALA A 368 2.80 -21.14 6.85
CA ALA A 368 2.62 -22.60 6.88
C ALA A 368 3.44 -23.31 5.78
N ALA A 369 3.66 -22.66 4.63
CA ALA A 369 4.49 -23.18 3.55
C ALA A 369 6.00 -23.21 3.86
N ARG A 370 6.44 -22.64 4.99
CA ARG A 370 7.85 -22.48 5.36
C ARG A 370 8.17 -23.21 6.68
N PRO A 371 8.91 -24.33 6.65
CA PRO A 371 9.13 -25.17 7.82
C PRO A 371 9.77 -24.48 9.04
N GLU A 372 10.57 -23.44 8.82
CA GLU A 372 11.17 -22.62 9.87
C GLU A 372 10.14 -21.76 10.61
N ILE A 373 9.15 -21.22 9.89
CA ILE A 373 8.07 -20.41 10.48
C ILE A 373 7.00 -21.32 11.09
N ALA A 374 6.64 -22.41 10.41
CA ALA A 374 5.65 -23.37 10.90
C ALA A 374 6.04 -24.04 12.23
N ARG A 375 7.34 -24.08 12.54
CA ARG A 375 7.88 -24.58 13.82
C ARG A 375 8.08 -23.48 14.87
N ASP A 376 7.87 -22.22 14.53
CA ASP A 376 7.96 -21.11 15.47
C ASP A 376 6.83 -21.23 16.53
N PRO A 377 7.16 -21.30 17.83
CA PRO A 377 6.15 -21.45 18.88
C PRO A 377 5.14 -20.30 18.96
N VAL A 378 5.55 -19.09 18.61
CA VAL A 378 4.68 -17.90 18.57
C VAL A 378 3.72 -18.02 17.40
N PHE A 379 4.19 -18.45 16.23
CA PHE A 379 3.32 -18.72 15.08
C PHE A 379 2.32 -19.83 15.35
N GLN A 380 2.75 -20.95 15.93
CA GLN A 380 1.85 -22.05 16.30
C GLN A 380 0.75 -21.61 17.28
N LEU A 381 1.07 -20.70 18.21
CA LEU A 381 0.08 -20.12 19.10
C LEU A 381 -0.92 -19.25 18.33
N VAL A 382 -0.47 -18.40 17.38
CA VAL A 382 -1.39 -17.63 16.51
C VAL A 382 -2.29 -18.56 15.71
N GLU A 383 -1.73 -19.61 15.13
CA GLU A 383 -2.49 -20.58 14.32
C GLU A 383 -3.60 -21.25 15.16
N LYS A 384 -3.27 -21.76 16.35
CA LYS A 384 -4.26 -22.33 17.29
C LYS A 384 -5.28 -21.29 17.75
N ASN A 385 -4.82 -20.10 18.14
CA ASN A 385 -5.70 -19.01 18.57
C ASN A 385 -6.66 -18.56 17.46
N SER A 386 -6.25 -18.60 16.19
CA SER A 386 -7.11 -18.27 15.03
C SER A 386 -8.30 -19.21 14.86
N ARG A 387 -8.17 -20.46 15.32
CA ARG A 387 -9.26 -21.45 15.33
C ARG A 387 -10.16 -21.33 16.55
N ILE A 388 -9.56 -21.12 17.73
CA ILE A 388 -10.25 -21.15 19.02
C ILE A 388 -10.96 -19.81 19.33
N ALA A 389 -10.31 -18.67 19.10
CA ALA A 389 -10.85 -17.36 19.46
C ALA A 389 -12.21 -17.05 18.81
N PRO A 390 -12.48 -17.38 17.52
CA PRO A 390 -13.79 -17.18 16.94
C PRO A 390 -14.91 -17.90 17.69
N GLU A 391 -14.67 -19.11 18.21
CA GLU A 391 -15.65 -19.87 18.98
C GLU A 391 -15.93 -19.22 20.34
N VAL A 392 -14.86 -18.82 21.05
CA VAL A 392 -14.97 -18.13 22.34
C VAL A 392 -15.72 -16.81 22.20
N LEU A 393 -15.40 -16.02 21.18
CA LEU A 393 -16.05 -14.73 20.91
C LEU A 393 -17.53 -14.89 20.54
N LYS A 394 -17.91 -15.96 19.82
CA LYS A 394 -19.32 -16.31 19.58
C LYS A 394 -20.05 -16.62 20.88
N LYS A 395 -19.45 -17.46 21.74
CA LYS A 395 -20.03 -17.83 23.04
C LYS A 395 -20.17 -16.62 23.98
N HIS A 396 -19.21 -15.70 23.95
CA HIS A 396 -19.27 -14.45 24.73
C HIS A 396 -20.40 -13.50 24.24
N GLY A 397 -20.82 -13.57 22.98
CA GLY A 397 -22.05 -12.93 22.48
C GLY A 397 -21.97 -11.43 22.20
N LYS A 398 -20.86 -10.75 22.50
CA LYS A 398 -20.69 -9.30 22.22
C LYS A 398 -20.10 -9.00 20.84
N THR A 399 -19.42 -9.96 20.21
CA THR A 399 -18.70 -9.75 18.95
C THR A 399 -19.53 -10.20 17.76
N LYS A 400 -19.96 -9.26 16.92
CA LYS A 400 -20.80 -9.55 15.75
C LYS A 400 -20.11 -10.44 14.72
N ASN A 401 -18.86 -10.12 14.35
CA ASN A 401 -18.06 -10.95 13.45
C ASN A 401 -16.72 -11.31 14.10
N PRO A 402 -16.57 -12.53 14.62
CA PRO A 402 -15.51 -12.93 15.54
C PRO A 402 -14.23 -13.41 14.85
N TYR A 403 -13.98 -12.98 13.62
CA TYR A 403 -12.90 -13.50 12.77
C TYR A 403 -11.63 -12.63 12.87
N PRO A 404 -10.44 -13.22 12.63
CA PRO A 404 -9.18 -12.48 12.61
C PRO A 404 -9.07 -11.57 11.38
N ASN A 405 -8.35 -10.47 11.54
CA ASN A 405 -7.91 -9.59 10.45
C ASN A 405 -6.41 -9.76 10.16
N VAL A 406 -5.89 -9.05 9.15
CA VAL A 406 -4.48 -9.11 8.74
C VAL A 406 -3.48 -8.81 9.87
N ASP A 407 -3.85 -7.96 10.82
CA ASP A 407 -2.98 -7.57 11.93
C ASP A 407 -2.76 -8.72 12.93
N SER A 408 -3.64 -9.73 12.92
CA SER A 408 -3.52 -10.94 13.74
C SER A 408 -2.31 -11.82 13.39
N SER A 409 -1.74 -11.70 12.19
CA SER A 409 -0.61 -12.53 11.74
C SER A 409 0.64 -11.74 11.39
N SER A 410 0.51 -10.51 10.89
CA SER A 410 1.65 -9.75 10.35
C SER A 410 2.78 -9.53 11.36
N GLY A 411 2.45 -9.12 12.59
CA GLY A 411 3.45 -8.80 13.61
C GLY A 411 4.31 -10.00 14.03
N VAL A 412 3.74 -11.20 14.05
CA VAL A 412 4.44 -12.43 14.41
C VAL A 412 5.45 -12.84 13.35
N LEU A 413 5.15 -12.59 12.07
CA LEU A 413 6.09 -12.87 10.99
C LEU A 413 7.31 -11.93 11.03
N PHE A 414 7.11 -10.63 11.29
CA PHE A 414 8.24 -9.71 11.52
C PHE A 414 9.07 -10.12 12.74
N HIS A 415 8.41 -10.53 13.82
CA HIS A 415 9.08 -11.00 15.03
C HIS A 415 9.96 -12.23 14.74
N HIS A 416 9.46 -13.20 13.98
CA HIS A 416 10.23 -14.38 13.56
C HIS A 416 11.52 -14.01 12.82
N TYR A 417 11.48 -12.99 11.96
CA TYR A 417 12.65 -12.53 11.20
C TYR A 417 13.57 -11.57 11.96
N GLY A 418 13.33 -11.34 13.25
CA GLY A 418 14.22 -10.57 14.13
C GLY A 418 13.92 -9.07 14.22
N PHE A 419 12.72 -8.64 13.81
CA PHE A 419 12.24 -7.27 14.02
C PHE A 419 11.41 -7.25 15.30
N HIS A 420 12.03 -6.98 16.44
CA HIS A 420 11.35 -7.00 17.74
C HIS A 420 10.88 -5.61 18.19
N GLU A 421 11.28 -4.56 17.46
CA GLU A 421 10.97 -3.17 17.76
C GLU A 421 9.55 -2.82 17.32
N THR A 422 8.56 -3.29 18.08
CA THR A 422 7.14 -3.23 17.72
C THR A 422 6.62 -1.82 17.36
N LEU A 423 7.18 -0.75 17.94
CA LEU A 423 6.85 0.64 17.60
C LEU A 423 7.19 1.02 16.16
N TYR A 424 8.12 0.30 15.52
CA TYR A 424 8.49 0.52 14.12
C TYR A 424 7.50 -0.11 13.13
N TYR A 425 6.66 -1.06 13.55
CA TYR A 425 5.78 -1.79 12.62
C TYR A 425 4.85 -0.87 11.85
N THR A 426 4.35 0.19 12.49
CA THR A 426 3.51 1.19 11.83
C THR A 426 4.26 1.96 10.74
N ALA A 427 5.59 2.08 10.80
CA ALA A 427 6.39 2.70 9.73
C ALA A 427 6.42 1.80 8.47
N THR A 428 6.63 0.49 8.63
CA THR A 428 6.50 -0.48 7.53
C THR A 428 5.07 -0.47 6.96
N PHE A 429 4.07 -0.34 7.84
CA PHE A 429 2.69 -0.17 7.42
C PHE A 429 2.50 1.13 6.62
N GLY A 430 3.10 2.23 7.07
CA GLY A 430 3.19 3.49 6.33
C GLY A 430 3.70 3.26 4.92
N VAL A 431 4.90 2.69 4.76
CA VAL A 431 5.50 2.39 3.44
C VAL A 431 4.51 1.66 2.52
N SER A 432 3.86 0.60 3.01
CA SER A 432 2.85 -0.14 2.25
C SER A 432 1.65 0.75 1.85
N ARG A 433 1.10 1.50 2.80
CA ARG A 433 -0.06 2.37 2.58
C ARG A 433 0.28 3.57 1.69
N GLY A 434 1.52 3.71 1.20
CA GLY A 434 1.86 4.61 0.10
C GLY A 434 1.24 4.19 -1.23
N LEU A 435 0.91 2.91 -1.43
CA LEU A 435 0.43 2.41 -2.72
C LEU A 435 -0.98 2.93 -3.06
N GLY A 436 -1.96 2.68 -2.20
CA GLY A 436 -3.37 3.04 -2.44
C GLY A 436 -3.64 4.54 -2.42
N PRO A 437 -3.44 5.23 -1.27
CA PRO A 437 -3.63 6.67 -1.15
C PRO A 437 -2.94 7.53 -2.21
N LEU A 438 -1.70 7.24 -2.60
CA LEU A 438 -1.03 8.00 -3.66
C LEU A 438 -1.63 7.70 -5.04
N ALA A 439 -2.03 6.45 -5.32
CA ALA A 439 -2.74 6.10 -6.54
C ALA A 439 -4.11 6.82 -6.63
N GLN A 440 -4.85 6.86 -5.52
CA GLN A 440 -6.11 7.60 -5.46
C GLN A 440 -5.89 9.10 -5.62
N LEU A 441 -4.87 9.68 -4.99
CA LEU A 441 -4.60 11.11 -5.08
C LEU A 441 -4.33 11.56 -6.54
N ILE A 442 -3.67 10.71 -7.33
CA ILE A 442 -3.51 10.93 -8.77
C ILE A 442 -4.88 10.96 -9.47
N TRP A 443 -5.75 9.99 -9.17
CA TRP A 443 -7.11 9.96 -9.71
C TRP A 443 -7.95 11.15 -9.28
N ASP A 444 -7.83 11.61 -8.04
CA ASP A 444 -8.57 12.77 -7.53
C ASP A 444 -8.28 14.01 -8.37
N ARG A 445 -7.02 14.20 -8.79
CA ARG A 445 -6.60 15.28 -9.71
C ARG A 445 -7.01 15.00 -11.14
N ALA A 446 -6.84 13.78 -11.64
CA ALA A 446 -7.21 13.40 -13.00
C ALA A 446 -8.71 13.57 -13.27
N LEU A 447 -9.54 13.30 -12.27
CA LEU A 447 -11.00 13.43 -12.31
C LEU A 447 -11.49 14.83 -11.90
N GLY A 448 -10.59 15.68 -11.41
CA GLY A 448 -10.92 17.03 -10.96
C GLY A 448 -11.93 17.03 -9.80
N LEU A 449 -11.79 16.09 -8.86
CA LEU A 449 -12.63 16.04 -7.66
C LEU A 449 -12.50 17.35 -6.87
N PRO A 450 -13.62 17.85 -6.31
CA PRO A 450 -13.64 19.14 -5.61
C PRO A 450 -13.00 19.04 -4.22
N ILE A 451 -12.86 20.20 -3.57
CA ILE A 451 -12.56 20.29 -2.14
C ILE A 451 -13.60 19.53 -1.32
N GLU A 452 -13.15 18.73 -0.36
CA GLU A 452 -14.01 18.10 0.63
C GLU A 452 -14.38 19.12 1.71
N ARG A 453 -15.69 19.38 1.88
CA ARG A 453 -16.20 20.39 2.81
C ARG A 453 -17.57 20.01 3.39
N PRO A 454 -17.66 18.98 4.25
CA PRO A 454 -18.91 18.60 4.90
C PRO A 454 -19.43 19.75 5.78
N LYS A 455 -20.75 19.79 5.98
CA LYS A 455 -21.38 20.76 6.89
C LYS A 455 -21.40 20.20 8.31
N SER A 456 -20.93 20.96 9.27
CA SER A 456 -21.10 20.66 10.71
C SER A 456 -22.41 21.24 11.24
N ILE A 457 -22.89 20.64 12.34
CA ILE A 457 -24.08 21.06 13.08
C ILE A 457 -23.83 20.84 14.57
N ASN A 458 -24.29 21.76 15.42
CA ASN A 458 -24.18 21.63 16.88
C ASN A 458 -25.37 20.81 17.44
N LEU A 459 -25.31 20.46 18.72
CA LEU A 459 -26.35 19.63 19.37
C LEU A 459 -27.73 20.30 19.36
N GLU A 460 -27.80 21.61 19.64
CA GLU A 460 -29.06 22.37 19.57
C GLU A 460 -29.64 22.38 18.15
N GLY A 461 -28.80 22.54 17.13
CA GLY A 461 -29.22 22.49 15.73
C GLY A 461 -29.74 21.11 15.33
N LEU A 462 -29.10 20.03 15.80
CA LEU A 462 -29.59 18.67 15.60
C LEU A 462 -30.95 18.46 16.28
N LEU A 463 -31.11 18.89 17.53
CA LEU A 463 -32.38 18.80 18.25
C LEU A 463 -33.49 19.57 17.51
N LYS A 464 -33.24 20.83 17.14
CA LYS A 464 -34.20 21.64 16.37
C LYS A 464 -34.63 20.97 15.07
N GLN A 465 -33.67 20.41 14.31
CA GLN A 465 -33.97 19.71 13.05
C GLN A 465 -34.83 18.45 13.25
N VAL A 466 -34.65 17.72 14.35
CA VAL A 466 -35.37 16.47 14.61
C VAL A 466 -36.72 16.72 15.29
N GLU A 467 -36.80 17.71 16.17
CA GLU A 467 -38.01 18.07 16.92
C GLU A 467 -38.92 19.06 16.18
N GLY A 468 -38.44 19.65 15.07
CA GLY A 468 -39.23 20.56 14.22
C GLY A 468 -39.44 21.96 14.81
N GLN A 469 -38.49 22.45 15.62
CA GLN A 469 -38.51 23.78 16.25
C GLN A 469 -37.71 24.84 15.48
#